data_AF-A0A9E0GML1-F1
#
_entry.id   AF-A0A9E0GML1-F1
#
_cell.length_a   1.000
_cell.length_b   1.000
_cell.length_c   1.000
_cell.angle_alpha   90.00
_cell.angle_beta   90.00
_cell.angle_gamma   90.00
#
_symmetry.space_group_name_H-M   'P 1'
#
loop_
_entity.id
_entity.type
_entity.pdbx_description
1 polymer ?
#
loop_
_entity_poly.entity_id
_entity_poly.type
_entity_poly.pdbx_seq_one_letter_code
_entity_poly.pdbx_strand_id
1 'polypeptide(L)'
;MPDITESLKNFLQSLFPSTRNRPTAGESPMSRGAPQPTPDVRIQASLYHYAADVISVYDGDTITVDIDLGMNLWKKGENLRLWRINTPEVKGESRTEGLKVRDYVRSLVEGRQVLLRTILDKRGDDSTEKYGRLLAEVLVPEIIDGVIVSYINVNEDLLQRGFALPMNADGSMTRGMGDAAPVPDQIACPYCGETRQVNQAQGMVDTCPNCLDGPYRL
;
A
#
# COMPACT_ATOMS: atom_id res chain seq x y z
N MET A 1 -36.46 -16.60 64.41
CA MET A 1 -35.88 -16.45 63.06
C MET A 1 -34.75 -15.44 63.19
N PRO A 2 -33.51 -15.75 62.77
CA PRO A 2 -32.38 -14.85 62.99
C PRO A 2 -32.50 -13.63 62.09
N ASP A 3 -32.23 -12.47 62.69
CA ASP A 3 -32.42 -11.14 62.10
C ASP A 3 -31.41 -10.90 60.96
N ILE A 4 -31.91 -10.96 59.72
CA ILE A 4 -31.14 -10.83 58.47
C ILE A 4 -30.42 -9.48 58.40
N THR A 5 -30.85 -8.48 59.17
CA THR A 5 -30.29 -7.13 59.14
C THR A 5 -28.91 -7.03 59.79
N GLU A 6 -28.60 -7.87 60.79
CA GLU A 6 -27.31 -7.83 61.49
C GLU A 6 -26.21 -8.53 60.69
N SER A 7 -26.57 -9.62 60.00
CA SER A 7 -25.64 -10.36 59.14
C SER A 7 -25.22 -9.55 57.91
N LEU A 8 -26.14 -8.78 57.31
CA LEU A 8 -25.83 -7.85 56.22
C LEU A 8 -25.00 -6.64 56.67
N LYS A 9 -25.23 -6.11 57.88
CA LYS A 9 -24.42 -5.01 58.43
C LYS A 9 -22.97 -5.44 58.67
N ASN A 10 -22.76 -6.61 59.25
CA ASN A 10 -21.42 -7.16 59.48
C ASN A 10 -20.72 -7.52 58.16
N PHE A 11 -21.46 -8.01 57.15
CA PHE A 11 -20.92 -8.25 55.82
C PHE A 11 -20.49 -6.95 55.13
N LEU A 12 -21.31 -5.90 55.16
CA LEU A 12 -20.97 -4.59 54.59
C LEU A 12 -19.81 -3.88 55.32
N GLN A 13 -19.67 -4.06 56.64
CA GLN A 13 -18.51 -3.54 57.38
C GLN A 13 -17.21 -4.28 57.09
N SER A 14 -17.29 -5.58 56.75
CA SER A 14 -16.13 -6.36 56.30
C SER A 14 -15.63 -5.92 54.92
N LEU A 15 -16.53 -5.47 54.04
CA LEU A 15 -16.22 -4.99 52.70
C LEU A 15 -15.71 -3.55 52.65
N PHE A 16 -15.98 -2.74 53.68
CA PHE A 16 -15.58 -1.34 53.75
C PHE A 16 -15.06 -0.96 55.15
N PRO A 17 -13.83 -1.37 55.53
CA PRO A 17 -13.22 -0.93 56.78
C PRO A 17 -13.13 0.60 56.83
N SER A 18 -13.70 1.20 57.89
CA SER A 18 -13.86 2.66 58.03
C SER A 18 -12.57 3.45 58.34
N THR A 19 -11.40 2.92 58.01
CA THR A 19 -10.15 3.68 58.09
C THR A 19 -9.87 4.34 56.75
N ARG A 20 -10.37 5.58 56.59
CA ARG A 20 -9.70 6.53 55.70
C ARG A 20 -8.32 6.82 56.29
N ASN A 21 -7.35 5.95 56.02
CA ASN A 21 -5.95 6.35 56.10
C ASN A 21 -5.75 7.39 55.00
N ARG A 22 -5.74 8.66 55.42
CA ARG A 22 -5.29 9.76 54.58
C ARG A 22 -3.82 9.45 54.26
N PRO A 23 -3.44 9.25 52.99
CA PRO A 23 -2.04 9.05 52.67
C PRO A 23 -1.26 10.26 53.16
N THR A 24 -0.20 10.02 53.92
CA THR A 24 0.76 11.05 54.28
C THR A 24 1.32 11.62 52.98
N ALA A 25 1.43 12.96 52.91
CA ALA A 25 2.08 13.64 51.79
C ALA A 25 3.55 13.20 51.74
N GLY A 26 3.88 12.21 50.91
CA GLY A 26 5.22 11.64 50.85
C GLY A 26 5.42 10.50 49.86
N GLU A 27 4.36 9.79 49.45
CA GLU A 27 4.47 8.77 48.40
C GLU A 27 4.05 9.35 47.06
N SER A 28 5.05 9.73 46.28
CA SER A 28 4.89 10.11 44.88
C SER A 28 4.17 8.97 44.15
N PRO A 29 3.08 9.23 43.40
CA PRO A 29 2.43 8.18 42.64
C PRO A 29 3.49 7.58 41.70
N MET A 30 3.78 6.29 41.88
CA MET A 30 4.67 5.55 41.00
C MET A 30 4.33 5.94 39.58
N SER A 31 5.31 6.52 38.88
CA SER A 31 5.16 6.95 37.50
C SER A 31 4.57 5.75 36.75
N ARG A 32 3.31 5.86 36.32
CA ARG A 32 2.77 4.93 35.33
C ARG A 32 3.69 5.08 34.14
N GLY A 33 4.66 4.17 34.03
CA GLY A 33 5.61 4.16 32.93
C GLY A 33 4.80 4.27 31.66
N ALA A 34 5.25 5.12 30.73
CA ALA A 34 4.61 5.22 29.43
C ALA A 34 4.37 3.80 28.91
N PRO A 35 3.16 3.48 28.40
CA PRO A 35 2.91 2.17 27.82
C PRO A 35 4.04 1.87 26.85
N GLN A 36 4.77 0.78 27.13
CA GLN A 36 5.87 0.37 26.27
C GLN A 36 5.29 0.16 24.87
N PRO A 37 5.92 0.70 23.81
CA PRO A 37 5.42 0.49 22.46
C PRO A 37 5.32 -1.01 22.23
N THR A 38 4.10 -1.49 22.01
CA THR A 38 3.89 -2.88 21.60
C THR A 38 4.66 -3.08 20.30
N PRO A 39 5.40 -4.21 20.14
CA PRO A 39 6.02 -4.50 18.87
C PRO A 39 4.93 -4.42 17.79
N ASP A 40 5.18 -3.63 16.74
CA ASP A 40 4.29 -3.49 15.59
C ASP A 40 4.34 -4.80 14.80
N VAL A 41 3.70 -5.84 15.33
CA VAL A 41 3.52 -7.12 14.66
C VAL A 41 2.33 -6.94 13.73
N ARG A 42 2.52 -6.17 12.66
CA ARG A 42 1.56 -6.19 11.56
C ARG A 42 1.48 -7.63 11.09
N ILE A 43 0.27 -8.18 11.08
CA ILE A 43 0.03 -9.46 10.44
C ILE A 43 0.51 -9.30 9.00
N GLN A 44 1.52 -10.07 8.61
CA GLN A 44 2.01 -10.13 7.23
C GLN A 44 0.95 -10.84 6.39
N ALA A 45 -0.12 -10.12 6.07
CA ALA A 45 -1.18 -10.56 5.18
C ALA A 45 -0.87 -10.09 3.76
N SER A 46 -1.25 -10.87 2.76
CA SER A 46 -1.21 -10.52 1.34
C SER A 46 -2.28 -9.48 0.98
N LEU A 47 -2.41 -8.41 1.77
CA LEU A 47 -3.52 -7.46 1.73
C LEU A 47 -3.09 -6.09 1.19
N TYR A 48 -2.91 -5.99 -0.13
CA TYR A 48 -2.52 -4.73 -0.79
C TYR A 48 -3.23 -4.52 -2.13
N HIS A 49 -4.33 -5.24 -2.33
CA HIS A 49 -5.18 -5.12 -3.50
C HIS A 49 -6.49 -4.44 -3.11
N TYR A 50 -6.83 -3.37 -3.81
CA TYR A 50 -8.02 -2.58 -3.54
C TYR A 50 -8.80 -2.35 -4.83
N ALA A 51 -10.12 -2.46 -4.77
CA ALA A 51 -10.94 -1.90 -5.83
C ALA A 51 -10.87 -0.37 -5.74
N ALA A 52 -10.78 0.30 -6.87
CA ALA A 52 -10.84 1.75 -6.89
C ALA A 52 -11.50 2.27 -8.15
N ASP A 53 -12.20 3.39 -8.02
CA ASP A 53 -12.81 4.11 -9.13
C ASP A 53 -11.85 5.22 -9.58
N VAL A 54 -11.47 5.19 -10.85
CA VAL A 54 -10.56 6.20 -11.41
C VAL A 54 -11.35 7.46 -11.77
N ILE A 55 -11.07 8.54 -11.05
CA ILE A 55 -11.79 9.81 -11.16
C ILE A 55 -11.25 10.66 -12.30
N SER A 56 -9.93 10.77 -12.40
CA SER A 56 -9.29 11.58 -13.45
C SER A 56 -7.85 11.16 -13.69
N VAL A 57 -7.36 11.37 -14.91
CA VAL A 57 -5.95 11.20 -15.26
C VAL A 57 -5.30 12.58 -15.45
N TYR A 58 -4.26 12.86 -14.66
CA TYR A 58 -3.53 14.14 -14.72
C TYR A 58 -2.42 14.07 -15.78
N ASP A 59 -1.53 13.08 -15.65
CA ASP A 59 -0.39 12.79 -16.55
C ASP A 59 -0.36 11.30 -16.94
N GLY A 60 0.59 10.89 -17.79
CA GLY A 60 0.70 9.49 -18.23
C GLY A 60 0.98 8.49 -17.10
N ASP A 61 1.53 8.94 -15.97
CA ASP A 61 1.87 8.11 -14.81
C ASP A 61 1.16 8.56 -13.52
N THR A 62 0.25 9.53 -13.60
CA THR A 62 -0.37 10.13 -12.41
C THR A 62 -1.90 10.20 -12.57
N ILE A 63 -2.62 9.50 -11.70
CA ILE A 63 -4.08 9.39 -11.70
C ILE A 63 -4.66 9.77 -10.33
N THR A 64 -5.93 10.16 -10.31
CA THR A 64 -6.72 10.39 -9.09
C THR A 64 -7.78 9.30 -8.95
N VAL A 65 -7.86 8.69 -7.78
CA VAL A 65 -8.72 7.52 -7.52
C VAL A 65 -9.51 7.66 -6.22
N ASP A 66 -10.68 7.03 -6.19
CA ASP A 66 -11.43 6.75 -4.98
C ASP A 66 -11.25 5.27 -4.63
N ILE A 67 -10.57 4.97 -3.52
CA ILE A 67 -10.20 3.62 -3.11
C ILE A 67 -11.26 3.06 -2.16
N ASP A 68 -11.79 1.88 -2.48
CA ASP A 68 -12.68 1.12 -1.60
C ASP A 68 -11.87 0.34 -0.57
N LEU A 69 -12.08 0.63 0.72
CA LEU A 69 -11.42 -0.04 1.85
C LEU A 69 -12.31 -1.13 2.45
N GLY A 70 -13.47 -1.40 1.85
CA GLY A 70 -14.51 -2.27 2.36
C GLY A 70 -15.33 -1.61 3.47
N MET A 71 -16.34 -2.32 3.97
CA MET A 71 -17.17 -1.86 5.10
C MET A 71 -17.83 -0.49 4.87
N ASN A 72 -18.11 -0.13 3.62
CA ASN A 72 -18.63 1.18 3.23
C ASN A 72 -17.70 2.35 3.59
N LEU A 73 -16.39 2.08 3.69
CA LEU A 73 -15.34 3.07 3.90
C LEU A 73 -14.57 3.31 2.60
N TRP A 74 -14.42 4.58 2.26
CA TRP A 74 -13.76 5.02 1.04
C TRP A 74 -12.69 6.04 1.36
N LYS A 75 -11.54 5.91 0.70
CA LYS A 75 -10.49 6.93 0.68
C LYS A 75 -10.55 7.65 -0.66
N LYS A 76 -11.06 8.87 -0.67
CA LYS A 76 -11.44 9.59 -1.90
C LYS A 76 -10.43 10.65 -2.32
N GLY A 77 -10.28 10.86 -3.63
CA GLY A 77 -9.44 11.90 -4.21
C GLY A 77 -7.94 11.65 -4.03
N GLU A 78 -7.53 10.39 -3.93
CA GLU A 78 -6.14 10.02 -3.72
C GLU A 78 -5.34 10.14 -5.01
N ASN A 79 -4.17 10.77 -4.93
CA ASN A 79 -3.26 10.89 -6.06
C ASN A 79 -2.30 9.70 -6.06
N LEU A 80 -2.35 8.94 -7.14
CA LEU A 80 -1.58 7.73 -7.34
C LEU A 80 -0.58 7.94 -8.47
N ARG A 81 0.66 7.52 -8.24
CA ARG A 81 1.72 7.47 -9.24
C ARG A 81 1.98 6.02 -9.63
N LEU A 82 2.00 5.75 -10.93
CA LEU A 82 2.30 4.44 -11.48
C LEU A 82 3.74 4.08 -11.10
N TRP A 83 3.87 2.95 -10.41
CA TRP A 83 5.15 2.49 -9.89
C TRP A 83 6.10 2.02 -11.01
N ARG A 84 7.41 2.24 -10.80
CA ARG A 84 8.54 1.82 -11.68
C ARG A 84 8.53 2.35 -13.11
N ILE A 85 7.68 3.30 -13.44
CA ILE A 85 7.65 3.90 -14.77
C ILE A 85 7.77 5.42 -14.67
N ASN A 86 8.25 6.03 -15.75
CA ASN A 86 8.21 7.47 -15.93
C ASN A 86 7.71 7.80 -17.32
N THR A 87 6.62 8.56 -17.41
CA THR A 87 6.05 8.99 -18.70
C THR A 87 6.52 10.39 -19.07
N PRO A 88 6.50 10.77 -20.36
CA PRO A 88 6.73 12.15 -20.77
C PRO A 88 5.76 13.11 -20.08
N GLU A 89 6.29 14.22 -19.56
CA GLU A 89 5.50 15.24 -18.87
C GLU A 89 4.56 15.96 -19.83
N VAL A 90 3.33 16.29 -19.39
CA VAL A 90 2.33 17.02 -20.22
C VAL A 90 2.61 18.52 -20.33
N LYS A 91 3.67 19.00 -19.67
CA LYS A 91 4.14 20.39 -19.69
C LYS A 91 5.59 20.42 -20.19
N GLY A 92 6.01 21.55 -20.75
CA GLY A 92 7.37 21.72 -21.26
C GLY A 92 7.56 21.16 -22.67
N GLU A 93 8.80 20.80 -23.00
CA GLU A 93 9.22 20.40 -24.36
C GLU A 93 8.63 19.04 -24.78
N SER A 94 8.41 18.13 -23.82
CA SER A 94 7.81 16.80 -24.03
C SER A 94 6.28 16.80 -24.15
N ARG A 95 5.63 17.98 -24.08
CA ARG A 95 4.17 18.10 -23.99
C ARG A 95 3.42 17.32 -25.06
N THR A 96 3.89 17.33 -26.31
CA THR A 96 3.20 16.63 -27.41
C THR A 96 3.13 15.12 -27.18
N GLU A 97 4.20 14.53 -26.66
CA GLU A 97 4.25 13.10 -26.33
C GLU A 97 3.50 12.82 -25.03
N GLY A 98 3.67 13.66 -24.01
CA GLY A 98 2.97 13.51 -22.74
C GLY A 98 1.45 13.55 -22.89
N LEU A 99 0.92 14.42 -23.74
CA LEU A 99 -0.51 14.46 -24.06
C LEU A 99 -0.99 13.16 -24.73
N LYS A 100 -0.21 12.60 -25.66
CA LYS A 100 -0.56 11.33 -26.31
C LYS A 100 -0.63 10.18 -25.29
N VAL A 101 0.37 10.07 -24.42
CA VAL A 101 0.41 9.02 -23.40
C VAL A 101 -0.72 9.20 -22.39
N ARG A 102 -0.95 10.42 -21.91
CA ARG A 102 -2.07 10.72 -21.01
C ARG A 102 -3.42 10.35 -21.64
N ASP A 103 -3.66 10.74 -22.88
CA ASP A 103 -4.94 10.47 -23.55
C ASP A 103 -5.15 8.97 -23.80
N TYR A 104 -4.06 8.22 -24.04
CA TYR A 104 -4.08 6.76 -24.07
C TYR A 104 -4.49 6.18 -22.72
N VAL A 105 -3.84 6.60 -21.62
CA VAL A 105 -4.17 6.14 -20.26
C VAL A 105 -5.61 6.49 -19.91
N ARG A 106 -6.08 7.70 -20.23
CA ARG A 106 -7.49 8.09 -20.07
C ARG A 106 -8.45 7.11 -20.72
N SER A 107 -8.18 6.74 -21.97
CA SER A 107 -9.01 5.80 -22.71
C SER A 107 -9.07 4.40 -22.07
N LEU A 108 -8.06 4.05 -21.27
CA LEU A 108 -7.93 2.76 -20.64
C LEU A 108 -8.54 2.69 -19.23
N VAL A 109 -8.41 3.77 -18.44
CA VAL A 109 -8.77 3.74 -17.01
C VAL A 109 -9.80 4.78 -16.57
N GLU A 110 -9.93 5.93 -17.22
CA GLU A 110 -10.74 7.04 -16.70
C GLU A 110 -12.23 6.67 -16.64
N GLY A 111 -12.86 6.88 -15.47
CA GLY A 111 -14.25 6.52 -15.23
C GLY A 111 -14.51 5.01 -15.10
N ARG A 112 -13.46 4.19 -14.95
CA ARG A 112 -13.57 2.73 -14.76
C ARG A 112 -13.17 2.34 -13.35
N GLN A 113 -13.70 1.21 -12.91
CA GLN A 113 -13.22 0.53 -11.71
C GLN A 113 -12.00 -0.32 -12.09
N VAL A 114 -10.94 -0.21 -11.29
CA VAL A 114 -9.68 -0.92 -11.46
C VAL A 114 -9.31 -1.66 -10.19
N LEU A 115 -8.44 -2.65 -10.33
CA LEU A 115 -7.77 -3.27 -9.20
C LEU A 115 -6.43 -2.55 -9.00
N LEU A 116 -6.29 -1.86 -7.88
CA LEU A 116 -5.05 -1.23 -7.46
C LEU A 116 -4.23 -2.21 -6.65
N ARG A 117 -2.93 -2.27 -6.94
CA ARG A 117 -1.97 -2.95 -6.10
C ARG A 117 -0.98 -1.95 -5.52
N THR A 118 -1.06 -1.70 -4.21
CA THR A 118 -0.17 -0.74 -3.54
C THR A 118 1.20 -1.36 -3.28
N ILE A 119 2.23 -0.51 -3.29
CA ILE A 119 3.62 -0.89 -2.98
C ILE A 119 3.90 -0.57 -1.53
N LEU A 120 4.64 -1.43 -0.82
CA LEU A 120 5.02 -1.15 0.56
C LEU A 120 6.40 -0.54 0.68
N ASP A 121 6.56 0.31 1.69
CA ASP A 121 7.85 0.79 2.13
C ASP A 121 8.56 -0.26 3.02
N LYS A 122 9.79 0.07 3.46
CA LYS A 122 10.61 -0.83 4.28
C LYS A 122 10.01 -1.15 5.66
N ARG A 123 8.97 -0.42 6.08
CA ARG A 123 8.27 -0.58 7.36
C ARG A 123 6.99 -1.41 7.19
N GLY A 124 6.62 -1.76 5.97
CA GLY A 124 5.36 -2.43 5.67
C GLY A 124 4.15 -1.49 5.66
N ASP A 125 4.39 -0.19 5.48
CA ASP A 125 3.37 0.83 5.21
C ASP A 125 3.19 1.04 3.71
N ASP A 126 2.03 1.53 3.27
CA ASP A 126 1.84 1.96 1.88
C ASP A 126 2.88 3.02 1.49
N SER A 127 3.64 2.72 0.45
CA SER A 127 4.74 3.54 -0.03
C SER A 127 4.22 4.79 -0.72
N THR A 128 4.75 5.93 -0.30
CA THR A 128 4.45 7.22 -0.93
C THR A 128 5.71 7.83 -1.54
N GLU A 129 5.55 8.46 -2.70
CA GLU A 129 6.58 9.31 -3.31
C GLU A 129 6.93 10.51 -2.40
N LYS A 130 8.01 11.24 -2.69
CA LYS A 130 8.42 12.48 -1.99
C LYS A 130 7.32 13.55 -1.87
N TYR A 131 6.29 13.49 -2.71
CA TYR A 131 5.15 14.41 -2.72
C TYR A 131 3.90 13.86 -2.03
N GLY A 132 4.01 12.70 -1.36
CA GLY A 132 2.89 12.05 -0.67
C GLY A 132 1.94 11.29 -1.59
N ARG A 133 2.29 11.09 -2.86
CA ARG A 133 1.49 10.30 -3.81
C ARG A 133 1.66 8.82 -3.53
N LEU A 134 0.56 8.07 -3.52
CA LEU A 134 0.58 6.63 -3.35
C LEU A 134 1.27 5.97 -4.56
N LEU A 135 2.19 5.03 -4.31
CA LEU A 135 2.81 4.23 -5.37
C LEU A 135 2.04 2.93 -5.54
N ALA A 136 1.63 2.65 -6.78
CA ALA A 136 0.86 1.45 -7.07
C ALA A 136 0.98 1.02 -8.54
N GLU A 137 0.60 -0.23 -8.77
CA GLU A 137 0.28 -0.74 -10.10
C GLU A 137 -1.23 -0.72 -10.32
N VAL A 138 -1.64 -0.45 -11.56
CA VAL A 138 -3.05 -0.38 -11.94
C VAL A 138 -3.37 -1.56 -12.85
N LEU A 139 -4.34 -2.38 -12.45
CA LEU A 139 -4.81 -3.52 -13.20
C LEU A 139 -6.24 -3.29 -13.68
N VAL A 140 -6.43 -3.25 -15.00
CA VAL A 140 -7.74 -3.08 -15.62
C VAL A 140 -8.35 -4.44 -15.91
N PRO A 141 -9.54 -4.76 -15.38
CA PRO A 141 -10.19 -6.04 -15.65
C PRO A 141 -10.66 -6.09 -17.11
N GLU A 142 -10.36 -7.20 -17.78
CA GLU A 142 -11.00 -7.57 -19.04
C GLU A 142 -12.24 -8.40 -18.74
N ILE A 143 -13.39 -7.95 -19.23
CA ILE A 143 -14.69 -8.54 -18.93
C ILE A 143 -15.30 -9.11 -20.20
N ILE A 144 -15.62 -10.40 -20.18
CA ILE A 144 -16.35 -11.10 -21.24
C ILE A 144 -17.62 -11.68 -20.61
N ASP A 145 -18.78 -11.35 -21.17
CA ASP A 145 -20.10 -11.80 -20.68
C ASP A 145 -20.34 -11.55 -19.17
N GLY A 146 -19.82 -10.42 -18.66
CA GLY A 146 -19.96 -10.04 -17.25
C GLY A 146 -19.00 -10.74 -16.31
N VAL A 147 -18.07 -11.56 -16.82
CA VAL A 147 -17.06 -12.27 -16.05
C VAL A 147 -15.69 -11.67 -16.32
N ILE A 148 -14.91 -11.42 -15.27
CA ILE A 148 -13.50 -11.02 -15.39
C ILE A 148 -12.71 -12.23 -15.87
N VAL A 149 -12.09 -12.12 -17.04
CA VAL A 149 -11.30 -13.21 -17.65
C VAL A 149 -9.79 -13.02 -17.49
N SER A 150 -9.34 -11.77 -17.38
CA SER A 150 -7.93 -11.38 -17.26
C SER A 150 -7.82 -9.94 -16.76
N TYR A 151 -6.58 -9.51 -16.51
CA TYR A 151 -6.26 -8.13 -16.17
C TYR A 151 -5.14 -7.62 -17.07
N ILE A 152 -5.28 -6.37 -17.51
CA ILE A 152 -4.21 -5.62 -18.18
C ILE A 152 -3.47 -4.80 -17.12
N ASN A 153 -2.18 -5.06 -16.92
CA ASN A 153 -1.33 -4.20 -16.09
C ASN A 153 -0.93 -2.96 -16.90
N VAL A 154 -1.45 -1.80 -16.50
CA VAL A 154 -1.23 -0.52 -17.21
C VAL A 154 0.25 -0.15 -17.21
N ASN A 155 0.97 -0.41 -16.12
CA ASN A 155 2.38 -0.05 -15.99
C ASN A 155 3.23 -0.78 -17.05
N GLU A 156 2.99 -2.08 -17.19
CA GLU A 156 3.68 -2.93 -18.17
C GLU A 156 3.27 -2.61 -19.61
N ASP A 157 1.97 -2.39 -19.86
CA ASP A 157 1.49 -2.02 -21.20
C ASP A 157 2.10 -0.70 -21.69
N LEU A 158 2.30 0.28 -20.80
CA LEU A 158 3.00 1.53 -21.12
C LEU A 158 4.47 1.32 -21.49
N LEU A 159 5.18 0.43 -20.80
CA LEU A 159 6.57 0.07 -21.12
C LEU A 159 6.65 -0.63 -22.47
N GLN A 160 5.78 -1.61 -22.73
CA GLN A 160 5.76 -2.39 -23.98
C GLN A 160 5.48 -1.52 -25.21
N ARG A 161 4.67 -0.47 -25.04
CA ARG A 161 4.35 0.49 -26.12
C ARG A 161 5.41 1.57 -26.31
N GLY A 162 6.43 1.63 -25.44
CA GLY A 162 7.43 2.69 -25.43
C GLY A 162 6.86 4.05 -24.99
N PHE A 163 5.76 4.05 -24.24
CA PHE A 163 5.12 5.26 -23.71
C PHE A 163 5.70 5.69 -22.37
N ALA A 164 6.47 4.81 -21.71
CA ALA A 164 7.17 5.10 -20.49
C ALA A 164 8.60 4.55 -20.52
N LEU A 165 9.47 5.12 -19.71
CA LEU A 165 10.79 4.59 -19.40
C LEU A 165 10.77 3.87 -18.05
N PRO A 166 11.50 2.76 -17.90
CA PRO A 166 11.60 2.08 -16.62
C PRO A 166 12.36 2.95 -15.60
N MET A 167 11.99 2.80 -14.34
CA MET A 167 12.58 3.51 -13.21
C MET A 167 12.97 2.51 -12.12
N ASN A 168 14.12 2.74 -11.49
CA ASN A 168 14.59 1.92 -10.40
C ASN A 168 13.68 2.05 -9.16
N ALA A 169 13.75 1.06 -8.26
CA ALA A 169 12.96 1.06 -7.02
C ALA A 169 13.25 2.24 -6.07
N ASP A 170 14.40 2.91 -6.24
CA ASP A 170 14.78 4.12 -5.50
C ASP A 170 14.27 5.43 -6.13
N GLY A 171 13.54 5.34 -7.26
CA GLY A 171 13.05 6.50 -8.00
C GLY A 171 14.10 7.12 -8.95
N SER A 172 15.28 6.50 -9.11
CA SER A 172 16.26 6.95 -10.09
C SER A 172 15.90 6.45 -11.49
N MET A 173 16.06 7.31 -12.51
CA MET A 173 15.91 6.92 -13.91
C MET A 173 16.98 5.88 -14.25
N THR A 174 16.60 4.81 -14.96
CA THR A 174 17.59 3.90 -15.54
C THR A 174 18.44 4.71 -16.51
N ARG A 175 19.77 4.80 -16.28
CA ARG A 175 20.67 5.43 -17.24
C ARG A 175 20.47 4.73 -18.59
N GLY A 176 20.36 5.54 -19.65
CA GLY A 176 19.95 5.08 -20.98
C GLY A 176 20.72 3.84 -21.44
N MET A 177 20.05 3.03 -22.26
CA MET A 177 20.58 1.84 -22.96
C MET A 177 22.07 1.98 -23.30
N GLY A 178 22.90 1.53 -22.37
CA GLY A 178 24.33 1.76 -22.33
C GLY A 178 24.80 0.88 -21.19
N ASP A 179 24.99 -0.39 -21.55
CA ASP A 179 25.27 -1.53 -20.70
C ASP A 179 24.15 -1.84 -19.70
N ALA A 180 23.38 -2.89 -19.99
CA ALA A 180 22.45 -3.47 -19.03
C ALA A 180 23.19 -3.67 -17.71
N ALA A 181 22.81 -2.91 -16.67
CA ALA A 181 23.29 -3.18 -15.33
C ALA A 181 23.06 -4.69 -15.09
N PRO A 182 24.09 -5.43 -14.64
CA PRO A 182 23.97 -6.87 -14.51
C PRO A 182 22.74 -7.14 -13.65
N VAL A 183 21.83 -7.93 -14.23
CA VAL A 183 20.62 -8.36 -13.56
C VAL A 183 21.05 -8.94 -12.20
N PRO A 184 20.58 -8.38 -11.06
CA PRO A 184 21.07 -8.81 -9.77
C PRO A 184 20.68 -10.26 -9.53
N ASP A 185 21.56 -11.06 -8.93
CA ASP A 185 21.27 -12.47 -8.61
C ASP A 185 20.04 -12.61 -7.72
N GLN A 186 19.81 -11.61 -6.87
CA GLN A 186 18.66 -11.57 -5.99
C GLN A 186 18.01 -10.19 -5.94
N ILE A 187 16.68 -10.18 -5.86
CA ILE A 187 15.90 -8.96 -5.62
C ILE A 187 14.88 -9.20 -4.52
N ALA A 188 14.66 -8.20 -3.66
CA ALA A 188 13.56 -8.21 -2.71
C ALA A 188 12.23 -8.00 -3.44
N CYS A 189 11.24 -8.85 -3.15
CA CYS A 189 9.89 -8.67 -3.63
C CYS A 189 9.38 -7.30 -3.14
N PRO A 190 8.90 -6.42 -4.04
CA PRO A 190 8.40 -5.09 -3.66
C PRO A 190 7.14 -5.15 -2.78
N TYR A 191 6.47 -6.31 -2.73
CA TYR A 191 5.19 -6.51 -2.05
C TYR A 191 5.34 -7.15 -0.67
N CYS A 192 6.04 -8.28 -0.56
CA CYS A 192 6.25 -8.96 0.72
C CYS A 192 7.62 -8.70 1.35
N GLY A 193 8.53 -8.01 0.66
CA GLY A 193 9.89 -7.74 1.13
C GLY A 193 10.83 -8.95 1.13
N GLU A 194 10.36 -10.16 0.81
CA GLU A 194 11.20 -11.35 0.79
C GLU A 194 12.13 -11.37 -0.43
N THR A 195 13.40 -11.72 -0.19
CA THR A 195 14.41 -11.88 -1.24
C THR A 195 14.13 -13.09 -2.13
N ARG A 196 14.33 -12.94 -3.45
CA ARG A 196 14.13 -13.97 -4.47
C ARG A 196 15.31 -14.04 -5.41
N GLN A 197 15.55 -15.23 -5.95
CA GLN A 197 16.51 -15.45 -7.03
C GLN A 197 15.93 -14.91 -8.34
N VAL A 198 16.78 -14.32 -9.16
CA VAL A 198 16.41 -13.87 -10.49
C VAL A 198 16.87 -14.90 -11.51
N ASN A 199 15.98 -15.25 -12.44
CA ASN A 199 16.37 -16.05 -13.59
C ASN A 199 17.22 -15.19 -14.53
N GLN A 200 18.55 -15.30 -14.38
CA GLN A 200 19.56 -14.59 -15.15
C GLN A 200 19.43 -14.79 -16.68
N ALA A 201 18.86 -15.91 -17.13
CA ALA A 201 18.68 -16.19 -18.56
C ALA A 201 17.47 -15.45 -19.17
N GLN A 202 16.47 -15.12 -18.36
CA GLN A 202 15.21 -14.51 -18.81
C GLN A 202 15.02 -13.07 -18.29
N GLY A 203 15.82 -12.63 -17.32
CA GLY A 203 15.62 -11.37 -16.61
C GLY A 203 14.31 -11.33 -15.83
N MET A 204 13.82 -12.50 -15.38
CA MET A 204 12.51 -12.65 -14.73
C MET A 204 12.68 -13.06 -13.26
N VAL A 205 11.79 -12.57 -12.39
CA VAL A 205 11.70 -13.00 -11.00
C VAL A 205 10.65 -14.11 -10.90
N ASP A 206 10.97 -15.18 -10.17
CA ASP A 206 10.03 -16.30 -9.95
C ASP A 206 8.75 -15.86 -9.23
N THR A 207 7.62 -16.49 -9.57
CA THR A 207 6.29 -16.33 -8.95
C THR A 207 6.39 -16.26 -7.43
N CYS A 208 5.92 -15.17 -6.82
CA CYS A 208 5.91 -15.05 -5.37
C CYS A 208 4.69 -15.77 -4.78
N PRO A 209 4.87 -16.86 -4.01
CA PRO A 209 3.75 -17.62 -3.44
C PRO A 209 2.92 -16.80 -2.43
N ASN A 210 3.51 -15.72 -1.87
CA ASN A 210 2.86 -14.83 -0.93
C ASN A 210 2.14 -13.63 -1.60
N CYS A 211 2.39 -13.34 -2.88
CA CYS A 211 1.88 -12.14 -3.55
C CYS A 211 1.01 -12.44 -4.79
N LEU A 212 0.86 -13.71 -5.19
CA LEU A 212 0.08 -14.16 -6.36
C LEU A 212 0.49 -13.52 -7.71
N ASP A 213 1.69 -12.94 -7.78
CA ASP A 213 2.28 -12.45 -9.02
C ASP A 213 2.66 -13.59 -9.94
N GLY A 214 2.20 -13.54 -11.20
CA GLY A 214 2.85 -14.25 -12.29
C GLY A 214 4.30 -13.76 -12.52
N PRO A 215 5.11 -14.46 -13.32
CA PRO A 215 6.50 -14.06 -13.58
C PRO A 215 6.55 -12.67 -14.24
N TYR A 216 7.35 -11.74 -13.69
CA TYR A 216 7.55 -10.39 -14.22
C TYR A 216 9.02 -10.15 -14.59
N ARG A 217 9.26 -9.31 -15.61
CA ARG A 217 10.62 -8.90 -16.01
C ARG A 217 11.14 -7.77 -15.11
N LEU A 218 12.45 -7.77 -14.88
CA LEU A 218 13.19 -6.67 -14.26
C LEU A 218 13.41 -5.52 -15.23
#